data_AF-A0A840XLN6-F1
#
_entry.id   AF-A0A840XLN6-F1
#
_cell.length_a   1.000
_cell.length_b   1.000
_cell.length_c   1.000
_cell.angle_alpha   90.00
_cell.angle_beta   90.00
_cell.angle_gamma   90.00
#
_symmetry.space_group_name_H-M   'P 1'
#
loop_
_entity.id
_entity.type
_entity.pdbx_description
1 polymer ?
#
loop_
_entity_poly.entity_id
_entity_poly.type
_entity_poly.pdbx_seq_one_letter_code
_entity_poly.pdbx_strand_id
1 'polypeptide(L)'
;MISWPALCSRALKASIAAISSTEPEPDSLSMTFSTYFIGGPSLLACPARGYHATMATPPATLDRVARMPFATVYPLYVTKVEKKGRTRAELDAVIQWLTGFDDAAIAQHIAAQTTFAEFFDAAHLHPNASLITGVICGVRVEEIEEPLMQRVRYLDKLVDELAKGKAMEKILRAPAA
;
A
#
# COMPACT_ATOMS: atom_id res chain seq x y z
N MET A 1 11.01 36.88 24.23
CA MET A 1 12.07 36.87 23.20
C MET A 1 13.19 35.95 23.68
N ILE A 2 13.88 35.31 22.72
CA ILE A 2 14.98 34.33 22.84
C ILE A 2 14.44 32.90 23.07
N SER A 3 14.13 32.12 22.02
CA SER A 3 15.03 31.41 21.08
C SER A 3 15.75 30.23 21.74
N TRP A 4 15.24 29.00 21.52
CA TRP A 4 15.92 27.75 21.86
C TRP A 4 16.06 26.89 20.59
N PRO A 5 17.19 26.98 19.87
CA PRO A 5 17.51 26.04 18.80
C PRO A 5 18.24 24.80 19.36
N ALA A 6 18.08 23.68 18.65
CA ALA A 6 19.03 22.57 18.57
C ALA A 6 19.40 21.81 19.86
N LEU A 7 18.63 20.76 20.20
CA LEU A 7 19.13 19.61 20.99
C LEU A 7 18.16 18.42 20.95
N CYS A 8 17.91 17.85 19.76
CA CYS A 8 17.39 16.48 19.66
C CYS A 8 17.69 15.87 18.28
N SER A 9 18.96 15.88 17.89
CA SER A 9 19.47 15.23 16.68
C SER A 9 20.76 14.48 17.03
N ARG A 10 20.61 13.31 17.66
CA ARG A 10 21.66 12.28 17.81
C ARG A 10 21.10 11.03 18.50
N ALA A 11 20.24 10.27 17.81
CA ALA A 11 19.87 8.93 18.28
C ALA A 11 19.34 7.94 17.23
N LEU A 12 19.39 8.24 15.91
CA LEU A 12 18.87 7.28 14.92
C LEU A 12 19.66 7.27 13.59
N LYS A 13 20.99 7.17 13.68
CA LYS A 13 21.88 6.85 12.55
C LYS A 13 22.94 5.86 12.99
N ALA A 14 22.52 4.61 13.19
CA ALA A 14 23.39 3.45 13.22
C ALA A 14 22.58 2.27 12.67
N SER A 15 23.19 1.46 11.80
CA SER A 15 22.62 0.31 11.08
C SER A 15 22.21 0.52 9.61
N ILE A 16 22.97 1.28 8.83
CA ILE A 16 23.05 1.10 7.36
C ILE A 16 24.49 1.43 6.91
N ALA A 17 25.42 0.47 7.00
CA ALA A 17 26.74 0.51 6.34
C ALA A 17 27.50 -0.82 6.51
N ALA A 18 27.11 -1.84 5.74
CA ALA A 18 27.88 -3.04 5.37
C ALA A 18 26.88 -3.90 4.58
N ILE A 19 26.95 -4.07 3.27
CA ILE A 19 27.95 -4.85 2.54
C ILE A 19 27.80 -4.46 1.05
N SER A 20 28.90 -4.08 0.42
CA SER A 20 29.07 -3.95 -1.03
C SER A 20 30.31 -4.74 -1.41
N SER A 21 30.28 -5.37 -2.59
CA SER A 21 31.33 -6.21 -3.21
C SER A 21 31.30 -7.63 -2.65
N THR A 22 31.16 -8.71 -3.44
CA THR A 22 31.84 -9.05 -4.70
C THR A 22 31.12 -10.26 -5.36
N GLU A 23 30.83 -10.20 -6.66
CA GLU A 23 30.78 -11.38 -7.55
C GLU A 23 32.23 -11.85 -7.83
N PRO A 24 32.52 -13.15 -8.08
CA PRO A 24 32.21 -13.79 -9.38
C PRO A 24 31.92 -15.31 -9.39
N GLU A 25 31.19 -15.75 -10.42
CA GLU A 25 31.16 -17.10 -11.03
C GLU A 25 32.58 -17.50 -11.53
N PRO A 26 33.01 -18.79 -11.57
CA PRO A 26 32.49 -19.73 -12.59
C PRO A 26 32.56 -21.26 -12.33
N ASP A 27 31.74 -21.98 -13.11
CA ASP A 27 31.98 -23.24 -13.84
C ASP A 27 32.57 -24.51 -13.17
N SER A 28 31.73 -25.54 -13.25
CA SER A 28 32.00 -26.90 -13.76
C SER A 28 32.38 -28.04 -12.80
N LEU A 29 31.76 -29.20 -13.10
CA LEU A 29 32.11 -30.58 -12.74
C LEU A 29 31.86 -30.93 -11.26
N SER A 30 31.23 -32.03 -10.89
CA SER A 30 30.82 -33.26 -11.55
C SER A 30 30.01 -34.08 -10.52
N MET A 31 29.20 -35.03 -11.00
CA MET A 31 28.88 -36.30 -10.32
C MET A 31 28.68 -36.25 -8.80
N THR A 32 27.48 -36.48 -8.29
CA THR A 32 27.06 -37.87 -8.09
C THR A 32 25.55 -38.00 -8.16
N PHE A 33 25.16 -38.71 -9.21
CA PHE A 33 23.92 -39.43 -9.36
C PHE A 33 23.80 -40.43 -8.20
N SER A 34 23.02 -40.09 -7.16
CA SER A 34 22.64 -41.04 -6.12
C SER A 34 21.12 -41.15 -6.07
N THR A 35 20.70 -42.22 -6.72
CA THR A 35 19.36 -42.79 -6.83
C THR A 35 18.71 -42.99 -5.47
N TYR A 36 17.73 -42.15 -5.12
CA TYR A 36 16.71 -42.39 -4.09
C TYR A 36 15.50 -41.53 -4.54
N PHE A 37 14.27 -41.98 -4.70
CA PHE A 37 13.62 -43.19 -4.24
C PHE A 37 12.35 -43.39 -5.10
N ILE A 38 12.01 -44.66 -5.29
CA ILE A 38 10.86 -45.16 -6.04
C ILE A 38 9.56 -44.94 -5.26
N GLY A 39 8.47 -44.63 -5.98
CA GLY A 39 7.10 -44.97 -5.54
C GLY A 39 6.11 -43.81 -5.57
N GLY A 40 5.20 -43.80 -6.56
CA GLY A 40 4.04 -42.90 -6.64
C GLY A 40 2.93 -43.26 -5.62
N PRO A 41 1.63 -43.03 -5.88
CA PRO A 41 0.99 -42.40 -7.04
C PRO A 41 0.02 -41.28 -6.61
N SER A 42 -0.90 -40.93 -7.51
CA SER A 42 -2.11 -40.14 -7.27
C SER A 42 -1.97 -38.65 -7.51
N LEU A 43 -2.14 -38.34 -8.81
CA LEU A 43 -2.74 -37.11 -9.29
C LEU A 43 -4.10 -36.91 -8.60
N LEU A 44 -4.09 -36.43 -7.36
CA LEU A 44 -5.22 -35.69 -6.83
C LEU A 44 -5.22 -34.37 -7.59
N ALA A 45 -6.08 -34.35 -8.60
CA ALA A 45 -6.61 -33.15 -9.20
C ALA A 45 -6.85 -32.11 -8.08
N CYS A 46 -5.99 -31.11 -7.99
CA CYS A 46 -6.39 -29.88 -7.35
C CYS A 46 -7.60 -29.40 -8.13
N PRO A 47 -8.80 -29.29 -7.53
CA PRO A 47 -9.86 -28.55 -8.18
C PRO A 47 -9.28 -27.16 -8.38
N ALA A 48 -9.08 -26.79 -9.65
CA ALA A 48 -8.89 -25.41 -10.04
C ALA A 48 -10.09 -24.69 -9.45
N ARG A 49 -9.88 -24.07 -8.29
CA ARG A 49 -10.88 -23.28 -7.59
C ARG A 49 -11.01 -22.04 -8.45
N GLY A 50 -11.84 -22.17 -9.49
CA GLY A 50 -12.37 -21.05 -10.24
C GLY A 50 -12.95 -20.11 -9.21
N TYR A 51 -12.25 -19.01 -8.96
CA TYR A 51 -12.85 -17.86 -8.32
C TYR A 51 -13.91 -17.36 -9.30
N HIS A 52 -15.11 -17.93 -9.20
CA HIS A 52 -16.31 -17.27 -9.66
C HIS A 52 -16.32 -15.91 -8.96
N ALA A 53 -16.18 -14.86 -9.75
CA ALA A 53 -16.30 -13.47 -9.35
C ALA A 53 -17.71 -13.28 -8.77
N THR A 54 -17.84 -13.49 -7.46
CA THR A 54 -19.00 -13.01 -6.73
C THR A 54 -18.65 -11.57 -6.39
N MET A 55 -19.34 -10.63 -7.02
CA MET A 55 -19.05 -9.18 -6.94
C MET A 55 -19.41 -8.54 -5.59
N ALA A 56 -19.74 -9.36 -4.58
CA ALA A 56 -19.90 -8.93 -3.21
C ALA A 56 -18.64 -9.27 -2.41
N THR A 57 -18.01 -8.27 -1.79
CA THR A 57 -16.91 -8.51 -0.86
C THR A 57 -17.47 -9.33 0.32
N PRO A 58 -16.96 -10.55 0.60
CA PRO A 58 -17.51 -11.36 1.67
C PRO A 58 -17.38 -10.62 3.01
N PRO A 59 -18.41 -10.65 3.87
CA PRO A 59 -18.50 -9.79 5.07
C PRO A 59 -17.32 -10.00 6.04
N ALA A 60 -16.81 -11.22 6.14
CA ALA A 60 -15.61 -11.53 6.94
C ALA A 60 -14.35 -10.78 6.47
N THR A 61 -14.27 -10.39 5.20
CA THR A 61 -13.14 -9.58 4.67
C THR A 61 -13.34 -8.10 4.97
N LEU A 62 -14.58 -7.61 4.93
CA LEU A 62 -14.94 -6.24 5.33
C LEU A 62 -14.57 -5.99 6.79
N ASP A 63 -14.98 -6.89 7.69
CA ASP A 63 -14.69 -6.76 9.12
C ASP A 63 -13.19 -6.75 9.43
N ARG A 64 -12.40 -7.45 8.60
CA ARG A 64 -10.95 -7.50 8.75
C ARG A 64 -10.28 -6.21 8.27
N VAL A 65 -10.75 -5.65 7.16
CA VAL A 65 -10.25 -4.37 6.63
C VAL A 65 -10.67 -3.22 7.55
N ALA A 66 -11.93 -3.22 8.00
CA ALA A 66 -12.49 -2.21 8.89
C ALA A 66 -11.72 -2.10 10.21
N ARG A 67 -11.32 -3.22 10.81
CA ARG A 67 -10.58 -3.26 12.09
C ARG A 67 -9.07 -3.07 11.95
N MET A 68 -8.54 -2.99 10.74
CA MET A 68 -7.11 -2.86 10.54
C MET A 68 -6.65 -1.44 10.95
N PRO A 69 -5.62 -1.30 11.79
CA PRO A 69 -5.10 0.01 12.15
C PRO A 69 -4.43 0.69 10.95
N PHE A 70 -4.77 1.95 10.70
CA PHE A 70 -4.15 2.74 9.64
C PHE A 70 -2.63 2.90 9.87
N ALA A 71 -2.21 3.02 11.13
CA ALA A 71 -0.82 3.18 11.54
C ALA A 71 0.10 2.05 11.05
N THR A 72 -0.41 0.82 10.92
CA THR A 72 0.36 -0.33 10.44
C THR A 72 0.54 -0.32 8.91
N VAL A 73 -0.42 0.25 8.19
CA VAL A 73 -0.43 0.26 6.72
C VAL A 73 0.30 1.47 6.15
N TYR A 74 0.19 2.62 6.79
CA TYR A 74 0.88 3.84 6.39
C TYR A 74 2.39 3.68 6.07
N PRO A 75 3.23 3.05 6.92
CA PRO A 75 4.65 2.86 6.61
C PRO A 75 4.88 1.97 5.37
N LEU A 76 3.94 1.06 5.05
CA LEU A 76 4.01 0.23 3.85
C LEU A 76 3.77 1.08 2.59
N TYR A 77 2.86 2.06 2.66
CA TYR A 77 2.66 3.01 1.57
C TYR A 77 3.87 3.90 1.36
N VAL A 78 4.45 4.45 2.44
CA VAL A 78 5.69 5.23 2.39
C VAL A 78 6.81 4.43 1.73
N THR A 79 7.03 3.20 2.17
CA THR A 79 8.06 2.32 1.58
C THR A 79 7.80 2.04 0.09
N LYS A 80 6.53 1.87 -0.31
CA LYS A 80 6.15 1.62 -1.72
C LYS A 80 6.45 2.83 -2.61
N VAL A 81 6.19 4.05 -2.14
CA VAL A 81 6.46 5.28 -2.90
C VAL A 81 7.95 5.63 -2.93
N GLU A 82 8.66 5.43 -1.82
CA GLU A 82 10.11 5.66 -1.74
C GLU A 82 10.89 4.71 -2.65
N LYS A 83 10.48 3.44 -2.73
CA LYS A 83 11.04 2.47 -3.69
C LYS A 83 10.89 2.89 -5.16
N LYS A 84 9.98 3.82 -5.45
CA LYS A 84 9.74 4.37 -6.79
C LYS A 84 10.33 5.77 -6.97
N GLY A 85 11.10 6.26 -6.01
CA GLY A 85 11.76 7.57 -6.06
C GLY A 85 10.84 8.74 -5.75
N ARG A 86 9.70 8.49 -5.08
CA ARG A 86 8.75 9.51 -4.63
C ARG A 86 8.91 9.77 -3.13
N THR A 87 8.35 10.89 -2.68
CA THR A 87 8.50 11.36 -1.30
C THR A 87 7.25 11.08 -0.47
N ARG A 88 7.44 10.99 0.84
CA ARG A 88 6.34 10.94 1.80
C ARG A 88 5.39 12.15 1.69
N ALA A 89 5.94 13.34 1.43
CA ALA A 89 5.13 14.56 1.28
C ALA A 89 4.13 14.48 0.12
N GLU A 90 4.50 13.84 -1.00
CA GLU A 90 3.57 13.60 -2.12
C GLU A 90 2.44 12.63 -1.71
N LEU A 91 2.75 11.61 -0.91
CA LEU A 91 1.75 10.68 -0.38
C LEU A 91 0.78 11.39 0.58
N ASP A 92 1.30 12.20 1.49
CA ASP A 92 0.50 12.94 2.47
C ASP A 92 -0.42 13.95 1.77
N ALA A 93 0.07 14.65 0.73
CA ALA A 93 -0.75 15.54 -0.10
C ALA A 93 -1.90 14.80 -0.82
N VAL A 94 -1.66 13.56 -1.27
CA VAL A 94 -2.71 12.73 -1.89
C VAL A 94 -3.75 12.28 -0.87
N ILE A 95 -3.32 11.89 0.33
CA ILE A 95 -4.22 11.51 1.43
C ILE A 95 -5.06 12.72 1.83
N GLN A 96 -4.42 13.88 2.05
CA GLN A 96 -5.07 15.15 2.34
C GLN A 96 -6.10 15.51 1.28
N TRP A 97 -5.76 15.36 0.00
CA TRP A 97 -6.72 15.62 -1.07
C TRP A 97 -7.91 14.66 -1.06
N LEU A 98 -7.70 13.38 -0.76
CA LEU A 98 -8.78 12.39 -0.73
C LEU A 98 -9.71 12.58 0.48
N THR A 99 -9.15 12.77 1.68
CA THR A 99 -9.89 12.75 2.95
C THR A 99 -10.17 14.13 3.54
N GLY A 100 -9.52 15.17 3.03
CA GLY A 100 -9.57 16.53 3.57
C GLY A 100 -8.76 16.73 4.85
N PHE A 101 -7.98 15.74 5.30
CA PHE A 101 -7.18 15.84 6.53
C PHE A 101 -5.90 16.64 6.31
N ASP A 102 -5.47 17.40 7.31
CA ASP A 102 -4.15 18.02 7.32
C ASP A 102 -3.08 17.03 7.83
N ASP A 103 -1.81 17.37 7.63
CA ASP A 103 -0.68 16.55 8.09
C ASP A 103 -0.75 16.27 9.61
N ALA A 104 -1.29 17.22 10.38
CA ALA A 104 -1.48 17.09 11.81
C ALA A 104 -2.54 16.03 12.16
N ALA A 105 -3.70 16.04 11.49
CA ALA A 105 -4.73 15.03 11.64
C ALA A 105 -4.22 13.66 11.20
N ILE A 106 -3.49 13.56 10.09
CA ILE A 106 -2.88 12.29 9.65
C ILE A 106 -1.93 11.76 10.74
N ALA A 107 -1.07 12.61 11.30
CA ALA A 107 -0.17 12.23 12.39
C ALA A 107 -0.93 11.81 13.67
N GLN A 108 -2.02 12.50 14.00
CA GLN A 108 -2.89 12.14 15.13
C GLN A 108 -3.54 10.77 14.93
N HIS A 109 -4.06 10.48 13.74
CA HIS A 109 -4.64 9.17 13.40
C HIS A 109 -3.60 8.04 13.46
N ILE A 110 -2.36 8.31 13.05
CA ILE A 110 -1.24 7.36 13.18
C ILE A 110 -0.90 7.12 14.67
N ALA A 111 -0.85 8.18 15.49
CA ALA A 111 -0.54 8.07 16.91
C ALA A 111 -1.66 7.38 17.71
N ALA A 112 -2.91 7.68 17.37
CA ALA A 112 -4.10 7.08 17.98
C ALA A 112 -4.41 5.65 17.48
N GLN A 113 -3.68 5.18 16.46
CA GLN A 113 -3.90 3.87 15.83
C GLN A 113 -5.35 3.65 15.37
N THR A 114 -5.99 4.70 14.84
CA THR A 114 -7.39 4.61 14.41
C THR A 114 -7.56 3.55 13.33
N THR A 115 -8.69 2.86 13.40
CA THR A 115 -9.04 1.84 12.41
C THR A 115 -9.43 2.48 11.08
N PHE A 116 -9.40 1.72 9.97
CA PHE A 116 -9.83 2.25 8.68
C PHE A 116 -11.29 2.70 8.68
N ALA A 117 -12.17 2.01 9.42
CA ALA A 117 -13.56 2.43 9.57
C ALA A 117 -13.64 3.83 10.18
N GLU A 118 -13.01 4.05 11.33
CA GLU A 118 -13.02 5.34 12.03
C GLU A 118 -12.32 6.44 11.22
N PHE A 119 -11.22 6.10 10.55
CA PHE A 119 -10.49 7.04 9.70
C PHE A 119 -11.36 7.55 8.55
N PHE A 120 -12.07 6.66 7.85
CA PHE A 120 -12.93 7.03 6.74
C PHE A 120 -14.30 7.58 7.15
N ASP A 121 -14.76 7.30 8.38
CA ASP A 121 -15.96 7.91 8.94
C ASP A 121 -15.71 9.36 9.39
N ALA A 122 -14.50 9.65 9.90
CA ALA A 122 -14.09 11.01 10.22
C ALA A 122 -13.68 11.83 8.98
N ALA A 123 -13.39 11.17 7.86
CA ALA A 123 -12.92 11.80 6.63
C ALA A 123 -14.06 12.46 5.84
N HIS A 124 -13.81 13.66 5.34
CA HIS A 124 -14.69 14.30 4.37
C HIS A 124 -14.15 14.06 2.96
N LEU A 125 -14.71 13.06 2.27
CA LEU A 125 -14.27 12.72 0.92
C LEU A 125 -14.43 13.89 -0.04
N HIS A 126 -13.40 14.13 -0.84
CA HIS A 126 -13.44 15.14 -1.89
C HIS A 126 -14.50 14.77 -2.96
N PRO A 127 -15.30 15.73 -3.47
CA PRO A 127 -16.36 15.44 -4.45
C PRO A 127 -15.82 14.82 -5.75
N ASN A 128 -14.58 15.13 -6.12
CA ASN A 128 -13.91 14.54 -7.28
C ASN A 128 -13.39 13.11 -7.04
N ALA A 129 -13.50 12.55 -5.83
CA ALA A 129 -13.09 11.17 -5.55
C ALA A 129 -13.88 10.16 -6.41
N SER A 130 -15.14 10.47 -6.73
CA SER A 130 -15.97 9.63 -7.61
C SER A 130 -15.45 9.58 -9.06
N LEU A 131 -14.57 10.51 -9.47
CA LEU A 131 -13.92 10.49 -10.79
C LEU A 131 -12.77 9.47 -10.87
N ILE A 132 -12.40 8.84 -9.74
CA ILE A 132 -11.37 7.81 -9.70
C ILE A 132 -11.95 6.50 -10.26
N THR A 133 -11.88 6.33 -11.58
CA THR A 133 -12.45 5.19 -12.30
C THR A 133 -11.39 4.20 -12.79
N GLY A 134 -11.77 2.92 -12.90
CA GLY A 134 -10.99 1.85 -13.54
C GLY A 134 -10.54 0.76 -12.58
N VAL A 135 -9.73 -0.18 -13.08
CA VAL A 135 -9.36 -1.41 -12.34
C VAL A 135 -8.21 -1.17 -11.35
N ILE A 136 -8.35 -1.67 -10.12
CA ILE A 136 -7.29 -1.77 -9.10
C ILE A 136 -7.40 -3.11 -8.39
N CYS A 137 -6.27 -3.78 -8.16
CA CYS A 137 -6.22 -5.12 -7.53
C CYS A 137 -7.16 -6.17 -8.17
N GLY A 138 -7.45 -6.05 -9.48
CA GLY A 138 -8.31 -6.98 -10.21
C GLY A 138 -9.82 -6.69 -10.13
N VAL A 139 -10.24 -5.59 -9.48
CA VAL A 139 -11.64 -5.18 -9.34
C VAL A 139 -11.84 -3.75 -9.85
N ARG A 140 -13.01 -3.44 -10.43
CA ARG A 140 -13.39 -2.09 -10.87
C ARG A 140 -13.96 -1.32 -9.68
N VAL A 141 -13.43 -0.12 -9.40
CA VAL A 141 -13.80 0.62 -8.18
C VAL A 141 -15.24 1.13 -8.24
N GLU A 142 -15.73 1.41 -9.43
CA GLU A 142 -17.12 1.78 -9.73
C GLU A 142 -18.14 0.67 -9.44
N GLU A 143 -17.72 -0.60 -9.43
CA GLU A 143 -18.61 -1.74 -9.20
C GLU A 143 -18.62 -2.19 -7.74
N ILE A 144 -17.82 -1.55 -6.87
CA ILE A 144 -17.79 -1.86 -5.45
C ILE A 144 -18.99 -1.22 -4.77
N GLU A 145 -19.93 -2.06 -4.30
CA GLU A 145 -21.13 -1.62 -3.58
C GLU A 145 -20.81 -1.13 -2.17
N GLU A 146 -19.77 -1.69 -1.53
CA GLU A 146 -19.43 -1.38 -0.15
C GLU A 146 -18.62 -0.08 -0.02
N PRO A 147 -19.16 0.97 0.63
CA PRO A 147 -18.57 2.31 0.63
C PRO A 147 -17.21 2.34 1.31
N LEU A 148 -17.03 1.61 2.42
CA LEU A 148 -15.74 1.55 3.11
C LEU A 148 -14.66 0.93 2.23
N MET A 149 -14.97 -0.18 1.56
CA MET A 149 -14.02 -0.84 0.64
C MET A 149 -13.73 0.02 -0.57
N GLN A 150 -14.73 0.69 -1.11
CA GLN A 150 -14.56 1.60 -2.24
C GLN A 150 -13.56 2.71 -1.88
N ARG A 151 -13.70 3.33 -0.69
CA ARG A 151 -12.77 4.34 -0.17
C ARG A 151 -11.34 3.83 -0.01
N VAL A 152 -11.17 2.64 0.56
CA VAL A 152 -9.85 1.99 0.67
C VAL A 152 -9.24 1.76 -0.72
N ARG A 153 -10.04 1.35 -1.71
CA ARG A 153 -9.57 1.14 -3.08
C ARG A 153 -9.27 2.43 -3.83
N TYR A 154 -9.95 3.54 -3.53
CA TYR A 154 -9.55 4.85 -4.02
C TYR A 154 -8.14 5.21 -3.53
N LEU A 155 -7.86 5.02 -2.24
CA LEU A 155 -6.53 5.27 -1.68
C LEU A 155 -5.46 4.39 -2.36
N ASP A 156 -5.67 3.07 -2.42
CA ASP A 156 -4.74 2.14 -3.07
C ASP A 156 -4.45 2.54 -4.52
N LYS A 157 -5.48 3.01 -5.23
CA LYS A 157 -5.37 3.44 -6.62
C LYS A 157 -4.53 4.71 -6.76
N LEU A 158 -4.73 5.71 -5.90
CA LEU A 158 -3.92 6.94 -5.92
C LEU A 158 -2.46 6.63 -5.61
N VAL A 159 -2.19 5.75 -4.62
CA VAL A 159 -0.84 5.28 -4.31
C VAL A 159 -0.21 4.51 -5.47
N ASP A 160 -0.99 3.71 -6.20
CA ASP A 160 -0.51 3.01 -7.39
C ASP A 160 -0.19 3.97 -8.54
N GLU A 161 -0.98 5.02 -8.72
CA GLU A 161 -0.71 6.08 -9.69
C GLU A 161 0.56 6.87 -9.35
N LEU A 162 0.77 7.18 -8.07
CA LEU A 162 2.02 7.75 -7.55
C LEU A 162 3.21 6.82 -7.85
N ALA A 163 3.06 5.53 -7.55
CA ALA A 163 4.10 4.52 -7.77
C ALA A 163 4.41 4.28 -9.26
N LYS A 164 3.43 4.51 -10.15
CA LYS A 164 3.61 4.52 -11.61
C LYS A 164 4.29 5.80 -12.13
N GLY A 165 4.53 6.78 -11.26
CA GLY A 165 5.21 8.02 -11.59
C GLY A 165 4.33 9.02 -12.36
N LYS A 166 2.99 8.92 -12.24
CA LYS A 166 2.10 9.95 -12.81
C LYS A 166 2.36 11.30 -12.13
N ALA A 167 2.17 12.38 -12.88
CA ALA A 167 2.28 13.75 -12.34
C ALA A 167 1.18 14.02 -11.30
N MET A 168 1.50 14.83 -10.28
CA MET A 168 0.58 15.14 -9.19
C MET A 168 -0.72 15.78 -9.66
N GLU A 169 -0.65 16.72 -10.61
CA GLU A 169 -1.81 17.37 -11.21
C GLU A 169 -2.80 16.36 -11.81
N LYS A 170 -2.27 15.32 -12.46
CA LYS A 170 -3.10 14.23 -12.98
C LYS A 170 -3.74 13.48 -11.84
N ILE A 171 -2.99 13.10 -10.79
CA ILE A 171 -3.49 12.29 -9.67
C ILE A 171 -4.61 13.02 -8.91
N LEU A 172 -4.45 14.31 -8.64
CA LEU A 172 -5.43 15.15 -7.96
C LEU A 172 -6.64 15.51 -8.84
N ARG A 173 -6.62 15.10 -10.12
CA ARG A 173 -7.65 15.38 -11.13
C ARG A 173 -8.07 16.85 -11.09
N ALA A 174 -7.10 17.73 -10.84
CA ALA A 174 -7.32 19.15 -10.90
C ALA A 174 -7.77 19.44 -12.34
N PRO A 175 -8.91 20.10 -12.55
CA PRO A 175 -9.22 20.57 -13.89
C PRO A 175 -8.05 21.43 -14.33
N ALA A 176 -7.51 21.17 -15.52
CA ALA A 176 -6.66 22.15 -16.18
C ALA A 176 -7.52 23.42 -16.27
N ALA A 177 -7.11 24.44 -15.52
CA ALA A 177 -7.77 25.74 -15.50
C ALA A 177 -7.81 26.36 -16.89
#